data_AF-A0A2S5LJQ7-F1
#
_entry.id   AF-A0A2S5LJQ7-F1
#
_cell.length_a   1.000
_cell.length_b   1.000
_cell.length_c   1.000
_cell.angle_alpha   90.00
_cell.angle_beta   90.00
_cell.angle_gamma   90.00
#
_symmetry.space_group_name_H-M   'P 1'
#
loop_
_entity.id
_entity.type
_entity.pdbx_description
1 polymer ?
#
loop_
_entity_poly.entity_id
_entity_poly.type
_entity_poly.pdbx_seq_one_letter_code
_entity_poly.pdbx_strand_id
1 'polypeptide(L)'
;MNPEEAAAKSNPIEQFELHRLWPFEINGVETSFTNASLFMLLAALGVVALMILATSKKAIVPGRVQAMAEMLYEFVAGMVRQTAGTEGMKFFPFVFTLFAFILIANLIGLVPYTYSVTSQIVVTFAFAIVVISLVVVYGLYR
;
A
#
# COMPACT_ATOMS: atom_id res chain seq x y z
N MET A 1 -12.60 -41.51 5.70
CA MET A 1 -11.85 -40.27 5.43
C MET A 1 -10.53 -40.40 6.14
N ASN A 2 -9.42 -40.47 5.39
CA ASN A 2 -8.09 -40.71 5.98
C ASN A 2 -7.71 -39.50 6.85
N PRO A 3 -7.28 -39.65 8.12
CA PRO A 3 -6.87 -38.53 8.97
C PRO A 3 -5.77 -37.64 8.36
N GLU A 4 -4.97 -38.14 7.40
CA GLU A 4 -3.99 -37.33 6.65
C GLU A 4 -4.63 -36.33 5.67
N GLU A 5 -5.76 -36.65 5.04
CA GLU A 5 -6.46 -35.74 4.10
C GLU A 5 -7.18 -34.60 4.82
N ALA A 6 -7.53 -34.79 6.10
CA ALA A 6 -8.13 -33.74 6.93
C ALA A 6 -7.10 -32.71 7.41
N ALA A 7 -5.83 -33.11 7.57
CA ALA A 7 -4.72 -32.22 7.91
C ALA A 7 -4.24 -31.39 6.69
N ALA A 8 -4.38 -31.92 5.48
CA ALA A 8 -4.00 -31.24 4.23
C ALA A 8 -4.95 -30.09 3.82
N LYS A 9 -6.13 -29.96 4.45
CA LYS A 9 -7.16 -28.99 4.07
C LYS A 9 -7.05 -27.62 4.77
N SER A 10 -6.04 -27.44 5.61
CA SER A 10 -5.89 -26.24 6.44
C SER A 10 -4.42 -25.95 6.75
N ASN A 11 -3.56 -25.88 5.74
CA ASN A 11 -2.25 -25.28 5.95
C ASN A 11 -2.42 -23.75 6.00
N PRO A 12 -2.26 -23.10 7.16
CA PRO A 12 -2.50 -21.66 7.30
C PRO A 12 -1.50 -20.81 6.53
N ILE A 13 -0.44 -21.40 5.96
CA ILE A 13 0.57 -20.70 5.16
C ILE A 13 0.17 -20.56 3.69
N GLU A 14 -0.71 -21.42 3.16
CA GLU A 14 -1.13 -21.40 1.74
C GLU A 14 -1.71 -20.04 1.31
N GLN A 15 -2.38 -19.33 2.23
CA GLN A 15 -2.92 -17.99 1.97
C GLN A 15 -1.86 -16.93 1.63
N PHE A 16 -0.60 -17.18 2.01
CA PHE A 16 0.53 -16.29 1.74
C PHE A 16 1.34 -16.73 0.51
N GLU A 17 0.98 -17.84 -0.14
CA GLU A 17 1.69 -18.31 -1.32
C GLU A 17 1.42 -17.42 -2.54
N LEU A 18 2.49 -17.22 -3.31
CA LEU A 18 2.47 -16.40 -4.51
C LEU A 18 1.90 -17.23 -5.66
N HIS A 19 0.70 -16.88 -6.10
CA HIS A 19 0.04 -17.57 -7.20
C HIS A 19 0.23 -16.75 -8.48
N ARG A 20 0.72 -17.40 -9.53
CA ARG A 20 0.85 -16.83 -10.86
C ARG A 20 -0.54 -16.80 -11.51
N LEU A 21 -1.04 -15.61 -11.79
CA LEU A 21 -2.34 -15.42 -12.46
C LEU A 21 -2.14 -15.35 -13.98
N TRP A 22 -1.14 -14.61 -14.42
CA TRP A 22 -0.76 -14.52 -15.82
C TRP A 22 0.74 -14.73 -15.96
N PRO A 23 1.20 -15.92 -16.36
CA PRO A 23 2.61 -16.18 -16.55
C PRO A 23 3.10 -15.53 -17.85
N PHE A 24 4.20 -14.78 -17.75
CA PHE A 24 4.91 -14.24 -18.90
C PHE A 24 6.38 -14.00 -18.56
N GLU A 25 7.21 -14.01 -19.60
CA GLU A 25 8.66 -13.87 -19.46
C GLU A 25 9.14 -12.72 -20.34
N ILE A 26 10.06 -11.92 -19.80
CA ILE A 26 10.72 -10.84 -20.53
C ILE A 26 12.21 -11.14 -20.51
N ASN A 27 12.83 -11.37 -21.67
CA ASN A 27 14.26 -11.67 -21.81
C ASN A 27 14.76 -12.82 -20.92
N GLY A 28 13.95 -13.87 -20.74
CA GLY A 28 14.27 -15.02 -19.88
C GLY A 28 14.13 -14.75 -18.38
N VAL A 29 13.66 -13.55 -17.99
CA VAL A 29 13.28 -13.25 -16.60
C VAL A 29 11.79 -13.51 -16.42
N GLU A 30 11.46 -14.40 -15.50
CA GLU A 30 10.08 -14.72 -15.16
C GLU A 30 9.40 -13.49 -14.50
N THR A 31 8.54 -12.80 -15.24
CA THR A 31 7.88 -11.56 -14.81
C THR A 31 6.38 -11.76 -14.70
N SER A 32 5.94 -12.93 -14.27
CA SER A 32 4.53 -13.30 -14.16
C SER A 32 3.72 -12.28 -13.34
N PHE A 33 2.49 -11.97 -13.78
CA PHE A 33 1.53 -11.22 -12.98
C PHE A 33 0.96 -12.15 -11.90
N THR A 34 1.11 -11.76 -10.64
CA THR A 34 0.74 -12.61 -9.49
C THR A 34 -0.43 -12.05 -8.71
N ASN A 35 -0.96 -12.84 -7.77
CA ASN A 35 -1.91 -12.35 -6.78
C ASN A 35 -1.37 -11.11 -6.04
N ALA A 36 -0.09 -11.10 -5.65
CA ALA A 36 0.54 -9.93 -5.03
C ALA A 36 0.49 -8.70 -5.96
N SER A 37 0.81 -8.85 -7.24
CA SER A 37 0.70 -7.78 -8.24
C SER A 37 -0.73 -7.25 -8.37
N LEU A 38 -1.72 -8.15 -8.38
CA LEU A 38 -3.14 -7.78 -8.44
C LEU A 38 -3.57 -6.94 -7.23
N PHE A 39 -3.27 -7.40 -6.01
CA PHE A 39 -3.69 -6.69 -4.80
C PHE A 39 -2.89 -5.39 -4.58
N MET A 40 -1.63 -5.32 -5.03
CA MET A 40 -0.88 -4.06 -5.11
C MET A 40 -1.54 -3.06 -6.06
N LEU A 41 -1.98 -3.53 -7.24
CA LEU A 41 -2.71 -2.68 -8.19
C LEU A 41 -4.02 -2.17 -7.60
N LEU A 42 -4.79 -3.04 -6.94
CA LEU A 42 -6.02 -2.63 -6.25
C LEU A 42 -5.76 -1.60 -5.14
N ALA A 43 -4.71 -1.78 -4.35
CA ALA A 43 -4.32 -0.80 -3.34
C ALA A 43 -3.94 0.55 -3.98
N ALA A 44 -3.16 0.53 -5.06
CA ALA A 44 -2.80 1.74 -5.80
C ALA A 44 -4.02 2.46 -6.38
N LEU A 45 -4.96 1.73 -6.99
CA LEU A 45 -6.22 2.29 -7.46
C LEU A 45 -7.05 2.87 -6.32
N GLY A 46 -7.05 2.23 -5.15
CA GLY A 46 -7.67 2.76 -3.92
C GLY A 46 -7.06 4.10 -3.50
N VAL A 47 -5.73 4.24 -3.57
CA VAL A 47 -5.04 5.51 -3.27
C VAL A 47 -5.43 6.58 -4.30
N VAL A 48 -5.47 6.24 -5.59
CA VAL A 48 -5.91 7.16 -6.65
C VAL A 48 -7.35 7.60 -6.40
N ALA A 49 -8.26 6.68 -6.06
CA ALA A 49 -9.65 7.00 -5.74
C ALA A 49 -9.73 7.92 -4.51
N LEU A 50 -8.98 7.61 -3.44
CA LEU A 50 -8.90 8.46 -2.24
C LEU A 50 -8.40 9.87 -2.58
N MET A 51 -7.38 9.99 -3.43
CA MET A 51 -6.84 11.28 -3.88
C MET A 51 -7.86 12.08 -4.69
N ILE A 52 -8.56 11.42 -5.63
CA ILE A 52 -9.63 12.05 -6.41
C ILE A 52 -10.73 12.55 -5.47
N LEU A 53 -11.11 11.77 -4.47
CA LEU A 53 -12.13 12.17 -3.49
C LEU A 53 -11.65 13.33 -2.61
N ALA A 54 -10.43 13.28 -2.09
CA ALA A 54 -9.82 14.34 -1.29
C ALA A 54 -9.62 15.66 -2.06
N THR A 55 -9.43 15.60 -3.38
CA THR A 55 -9.20 16.76 -4.25
C THR A 55 -10.41 17.16 -5.10
N SER A 56 -11.49 16.38 -5.06
CA SER A 56 -12.74 16.69 -5.77
C SER A 56 -13.30 18.05 -5.31
N LYS A 57 -14.07 18.72 -6.19
CA LYS A 57 -14.56 20.09 -5.96
C LYS A 57 -15.09 20.23 -4.54
N LYS A 58 -14.45 21.07 -3.73
CA LYS A 58 -14.84 21.37 -2.36
C LYS A 58 -16.28 21.87 -2.35
N ALA A 59 -17.22 20.99 -2.02
CA ALA A 59 -18.57 21.40 -1.71
C ALA A 59 -18.54 22.22 -0.41
N ILE A 60 -19.36 23.28 -0.33
CA ILE A 60 -19.50 24.10 0.88
C ILE A 60 -19.92 23.23 2.08
N VAL A 61 -20.65 22.14 1.82
CA VAL A 61 -20.95 21.08 2.79
C VAL A 61 -20.39 19.76 2.24
N PRO A 62 -19.30 19.20 2.80
CA PRO A 62 -18.71 17.97 2.30
C PRO A 62 -19.62 16.77 2.59
N GLY A 63 -19.68 15.83 1.64
CA GLY A 63 -20.30 14.53 1.87
C GLY A 63 -19.47 13.67 2.83
N ARG A 64 -20.06 12.60 3.39
CA ARG A 64 -19.39 11.72 4.38
C ARG A 64 -18.03 11.17 3.91
N VAL A 65 -17.96 10.74 2.66
CA VAL A 65 -16.73 10.15 2.08
C VAL A 65 -15.65 11.21 1.85
N GLN A 66 -16.04 12.40 1.39
CA GLN A 66 -15.12 13.53 1.23
C GLN A 66 -14.58 13.96 2.60
N ALA A 67 -15.44 14.08 3.61
CA ALA A 67 -15.03 14.42 4.98
C ALA A 67 -14.02 13.40 5.54
N MET A 68 -14.23 12.10 5.30
CA MET A 68 -13.28 11.06 5.70
C MET A 68 -11.91 11.22 5.01
N ALA A 69 -11.91 11.52 3.72
CA ALA A 69 -10.70 11.75 2.94
C ALA A 69 -9.95 13.03 3.40
N GLU A 70 -10.68 14.10 3.68
CA GLU A 70 -10.14 15.36 4.22
C GLU A 70 -9.54 15.16 5.62
N MET A 71 -10.24 14.47 6.52
CA MET A 71 -9.73 14.15 7.86
C MET A 71 -8.42 13.34 7.78
N LEU A 72 -8.35 12.36 6.88
CA LEU A 72 -7.13 11.57 6.69
C LEU A 72 -5.99 12.43 6.14
N TYR A 73 -6.26 13.30 5.17
CA TYR A 73 -5.28 14.25 4.64
C TYR A 73 -4.73 15.16 5.73
N GLU A 74 -5.61 15.79 6.52
CA GLU A 74 -5.23 16.69 7.61
C GLU A 74 -4.47 15.98 8.73
N PHE A 75 -4.86 14.75 9.06
CA PHE A 75 -4.15 13.92 10.04
C PHE A 75 -2.70 13.68 9.63
N VAL A 76 -2.46 13.22 8.40
CA VAL A 76 -1.09 12.97 7.91
C VAL A 76 -0.32 14.28 7.75
N ALA A 77 -0.95 15.34 7.25
CA ALA A 77 -0.31 16.65 7.11
C ALA A 77 0.11 17.22 8.47
N GLY A 78 -0.76 17.09 9.48
CA GLY A 78 -0.47 17.46 10.86
C GLY A 78 0.70 16.66 11.44
N MET A 79 0.70 15.34 11.24
CA MET A 79 1.80 14.46 11.68
C MET A 79 3.14 14.86 11.05
N VAL A 80 3.18 15.08 9.73
CA VAL A 80 4.41 15.51 9.03
C VAL A 80 4.87 16.88 9.54
N ARG A 81 3.95 17.83 9.70
CA ARG A 81 4.29 19.17 10.21
C ARG A 81 4.82 19.15 11.63
N GLN A 82 4.26 18.30 12.51
CA GLN A 82 4.69 18.17 13.90
C GLN A 82 6.07 17.49 14.01
N THR A 83 6.34 16.48 13.18
CA THR A 83 7.59 15.69 13.27
C THR A 83 8.73 16.31 12.48
N ALA A 84 8.47 16.83 11.28
CA ALA A 84 9.50 17.31 10.34
C ALA A 84 9.45 18.83 10.10
N GLY A 85 8.55 19.56 10.75
CA GLY A 85 8.38 21.00 10.59
C GLY A 85 7.76 21.40 9.25
N THR A 86 7.69 22.71 9.02
CA THR A 86 7.16 23.29 7.76
C THR A 86 8.02 22.94 6.56
N GLU A 87 9.35 22.96 6.71
CA GLU A 87 10.30 22.55 5.67
C GLU A 87 10.15 21.08 5.26
N GLY A 88 9.70 20.22 6.18
CA GLY A 88 9.40 18.81 5.93
C GLY A 88 8.18 18.58 5.03
N MET A 89 7.29 19.58 4.90
CA MET A 89 6.08 19.48 4.09
C MET A 89 6.37 19.31 2.59
N LYS A 90 7.60 19.58 2.12
CA LYS A 90 8.02 19.24 0.76
C LYS A 90 7.95 17.73 0.46
N PHE A 91 8.10 16.89 1.49
CA PHE A 91 7.97 15.43 1.38
C PHE A 91 6.56 14.92 1.64
N PHE A 92 5.63 15.81 2.00
CA PHE A 92 4.26 15.43 2.35
C PHE A 92 3.57 14.58 1.28
N PRO A 93 3.63 14.91 -0.03
CA PRO A 93 2.99 14.08 -1.05
C PRO A 93 3.49 12.63 -1.02
N PHE A 94 4.80 12.42 -0.89
CA PHE A 94 5.41 11.10 -0.82
C PHE A 94 4.99 10.34 0.45
N VAL A 95 5.09 11.00 1.61
CA VAL A 95 4.69 10.41 2.90
C VAL A 95 3.21 10.04 2.90
N PHE A 96 2.34 10.92 2.36
CA PHE A 96 0.91 10.68 2.25
C PHE A 96 0.60 9.49 1.36
N THR A 97 1.19 9.41 0.16
CA THR A 97 0.98 8.27 -0.75
C THR A 97 1.45 6.97 -0.13
N LEU A 98 2.62 6.96 0.53
CA LEU A 98 3.14 5.76 1.20
C LEU A 98 2.22 5.31 2.33
N PHE A 99 1.78 6.25 3.18
CA PHE A 99 0.84 5.98 4.25
C PHE A 99 -0.48 5.42 3.72
N ALA A 100 -1.09 6.09 2.74
CA ALA A 100 -2.37 5.69 2.17
C ALA A 100 -2.29 4.32 1.48
N PHE A 101 -1.19 4.05 0.76
CA PHE A 101 -0.95 2.76 0.13
C PHE A 101 -0.87 1.64 1.16
N ILE A 102 -0.04 1.80 2.19
CA ILE A 102 0.13 0.80 3.25
C ILE A 102 -1.20 0.59 4.00
N LEU A 103 -1.92 1.67 4.31
CA LEU A 103 -3.23 1.60 4.95
C LEU A 103 -4.21 0.78 4.11
N ILE A 104 -4.38 1.10 2.84
CA ILE A 104 -5.32 0.41 1.95
C ILE A 104 -4.89 -1.05 1.74
N ALA A 105 -3.60 -1.32 1.52
CA ALA A 105 -3.09 -2.67 1.37
C ALA A 105 -3.37 -3.53 2.61
N ASN A 106 -3.20 -2.97 3.81
CA ASN A 106 -3.50 -3.66 5.07
C ASN A 106 -5.00 -3.84 5.29
N LEU A 107 -5.83 -2.87 4.91
CA LEU A 107 -7.29 -3.00 4.98
C LEU A 107 -7.81 -4.07 4.02
N ILE A 108 -7.25 -4.14 2.80
CA ILE A 108 -7.54 -5.20 1.85
C ILE A 108 -7.17 -6.55 2.48
N GLY A 109 -5.96 -6.69 3.02
CA GLY A 109 -5.48 -7.94 3.63
C GLY A 109 -6.28 -8.43 4.84
N LEU A 110 -7.15 -7.59 5.44
CA LEU A 110 -8.07 -8.01 6.50
C LEU A 110 -9.31 -8.75 5.94
N VAL A 111 -9.66 -8.50 4.67
CA VAL A 111 -10.83 -9.09 4.05
C VAL A 111 -10.55 -10.58 3.77
N PRO A 112 -11.43 -11.50 4.21
CA PRO A 112 -11.29 -12.92 3.90
C PRO A 112 -11.14 -13.16 2.40
N TYR A 113 -10.36 -14.17 2.02
CA TYR A 113 -10.07 -14.55 0.62
C TYR A 113 -9.22 -13.56 -0.18
N THR A 114 -8.64 -12.54 0.46
CA THR A 114 -7.68 -11.63 -0.18
C THR A 114 -6.23 -11.99 0.13
N TYR A 115 -5.29 -11.43 -0.64
CA TYR A 115 -3.87 -11.59 -0.39
C TYR A 115 -3.30 -10.39 0.37
N SER A 116 -2.61 -10.66 1.48
CA SER A 116 -1.92 -9.61 2.24
C SER A 116 -0.56 -9.31 1.62
N VAL A 117 -0.48 -8.25 0.81
CA VAL A 117 0.78 -7.81 0.17
C VAL A 117 1.88 -7.52 1.20
N THR A 118 1.52 -6.94 2.34
CA THR A 118 2.47 -6.52 3.39
C THR A 118 3.04 -7.69 4.20
N SER A 119 2.51 -8.90 4.04
CA SER A 119 3.11 -10.13 4.58
C SER A 119 4.45 -10.49 3.91
N GLN A 120 4.70 -9.98 2.70
CA GLN A 120 5.95 -10.19 2.01
C GLN A 120 7.01 -9.20 2.47
N ILE A 121 8.06 -9.72 3.11
CA ILE A 121 9.18 -8.90 3.59
C ILE A 121 9.89 -8.13 2.47
N VAL A 122 9.90 -8.66 1.24
CA VAL A 122 10.52 -7.97 0.09
C VAL A 122 9.83 -6.64 -0.21
N VAL A 123 8.50 -6.56 -0.05
CA VAL A 123 7.74 -5.33 -0.31
C VAL A 123 8.04 -4.27 0.74
N THR A 124 8.02 -4.64 2.02
CA THR A 124 8.31 -3.70 3.12
C THR A 124 9.76 -3.25 3.09
N PHE A 125 10.68 -4.16 2.76
CA PHE A 125 12.09 -3.85 2.59
C PHE A 125 12.35 -2.91 1.41
N ALA A 126 11.65 -3.10 0.28
CA ALA A 126 11.74 -2.20 -0.86
C ALA A 126 11.31 -0.77 -0.48
N PHE A 127 10.18 -0.61 0.22
CA PHE A 127 9.77 0.71 0.72
C PHE A 127 10.79 1.32 1.68
N ALA A 128 11.36 0.51 2.59
CA ALA A 128 12.39 0.99 3.51
C ALA A 128 13.63 1.51 2.76
N ILE A 129 14.11 0.78 1.75
CA ILE A 129 15.25 1.22 0.91
C ILE A 129 14.91 2.54 0.22
N VAL A 130 13.73 2.66 -0.38
CA VAL A 130 13.33 3.91 -1.08
C VAL A 130 13.30 5.09 -0.11
N VAL A 131 12.69 4.93 1.06
CA VAL A 131 12.58 5.99 2.07
C VAL A 131 13.96 6.40 2.59
N ILE A 132 14.78 5.42 3.00
CA ILE A 132 16.13 5.69 3.54
C ILE A 132 16.99 6.37 2.48
N SER A 133 16.99 5.85 1.24
CA SER A 133 17.77 6.42 0.14
C SER A 133 17.35 7.86 -0.15
N LEU A 134 16.03 8.12 -0.20
CA LEU A 134 15.49 9.46 -0.42
C LEU A 134 15.98 10.45 0.65
N VAL A 135 15.91 10.07 1.92
CA VAL A 135 16.32 10.95 3.03
C VAL A 135 17.83 11.17 3.04
N VAL A 136 18.64 10.11 2.86
CA VAL A 136 20.11 10.20 2.86
C VAL A 136 20.59 11.04 1.68
N VAL A 137 20.11 10.77 0.46
CA VAL A 137 20.51 11.54 -0.73
C VAL A 137 20.10 13.00 -0.59
N TYR A 138 18.89 13.27 -0.11
CA TYR A 138 18.45 14.64 0.11
C TYR A 138 19.29 15.38 1.15
N GLY A 139 19.63 14.70 2.26
CA GLY A 139 20.47 15.27 3.32
C GLY A 139 21.93 15.45 2.95
N LEU A 140 22.43 14.78 1.90
CA LEU A 140 23.77 15.04 1.34
C LEU A 140 23.76 16.18 0.33
N TYR A 141 22.67 16.33 -0.43
CA TYR A 141 22.55 17.37 -1.45
C TYR A 141 22.38 18.78 -0.87
N ARG A 142 21.80 18.89 0.33
CA ARG A 142 21.47 20.15 0.98
C ARG A 142 22.06 20.25 2.37
#